data_AF-A0ABD3PK26-F1
#
_entry.id   AF-A0ABD3PK26-F1
#
_cell.length_a   1.000
_cell.length_b   1.000
_cell.length_c   1.000
_cell.angle_alpha   90.00
_cell.angle_beta   90.00
_cell.angle_gamma   90.00
#
_symmetry.space_group_name_H-M   'P 1'
#
loop_
_entity.id
_entity.type
_entity.pdbx_description
1 polymer ?
#
loop_
_entity_poly.entity_id
_entity_poly.type
_entity_poly.pdbx_seq_one_letter_code
_entity_poly.pdbx_strand_id
1 'polypeptide(L)'
;MAIVHTRISTMISSKIKATITAGVVIAVVRGVLKSPMRSLIAQESPAIEHRNLSLNLNLDGGDSKHFGRKGMPRKTKALRSKTRSSFLDPKTVEQKPVAGFAGSFAFDPKTIRHKHFDHVSPLLEDGTYLLFTDLRSRGPNRDCIDIVNQQDRIKRIHYHFASCSMFDDMFGNRLALVYGIRMIANAMRKPFTFTCELSKGETPKGAAYLMEFNSAQNGGIGPIPSRNGEKYTAEDVCRLCANRFCNWHDRNLDVASDIMISDWKQLTRPEVVPIPDHDDAVIHLRLGDGLYSTQGGNEGKGIFPHEIYINLLKQAQEEKGVISSIGIVTSPFKGSNVRVFDRGSTSISQTIALDLVKVLQAAFPHAEIRIHNRPEATIIESQARLVHARKVAICGCSTFCPYAVLATEGIGFIYNPVGSQNIWVRNAAERYGNFRLFESPLLNGLMIANNKSGWMLHSAHVMGWVRKQNPTVGNLDITNAPIFRQP
;
A
#
# COMPACT_ATOMS: atom_id res chain seq x y z
N MET A 1 -51.27 -6.35 -25.47
CA MET A 1 -52.38 -7.32 -25.55
C MET A 1 -51.98 -8.38 -26.56
N ALA A 2 -51.85 -9.65 -26.12
CA ALA A 2 -51.89 -10.94 -26.84
C ALA A 2 -51.36 -11.15 -28.30
N ILE A 3 -50.74 -12.34 -28.50
CA ILE A 3 -50.66 -13.17 -29.74
C ILE A 3 -49.67 -12.68 -30.84
N VAL A 4 -48.61 -13.38 -31.32
CA VAL A 4 -48.27 -14.80 -31.66
C VAL A 4 -48.46 -15.15 -33.16
N HIS A 5 -47.32 -15.37 -33.87
CA HIS A 5 -47.10 -16.12 -35.14
C HIS A 5 -47.94 -15.72 -36.40
N THR A 6 -47.49 -15.77 -37.67
CA THR A 6 -46.66 -16.77 -38.40
C THR A 6 -46.26 -16.27 -39.82
N ARG A 7 -45.35 -17.02 -40.49
CA ARG A 7 -45.01 -17.10 -41.95
C ARG A 7 -43.73 -16.36 -42.38
N ILE A 8 -42.65 -17.01 -42.87
CA ILE A 8 -42.44 -18.04 -43.93
C ILE A 8 -42.30 -17.41 -45.35
N SER A 9 -41.07 -17.36 -45.86
CA SER A 9 -40.59 -18.03 -47.09
C SER A 9 -39.06 -17.82 -47.21
N THR A 10 -38.16 -18.83 -47.22
CA THR A 10 -37.66 -19.60 -48.39
C THR A 10 -37.34 -18.75 -49.64
N MET A 11 -36.22 -18.94 -50.38
CA MET A 11 -35.59 -20.21 -50.77
C MET A 11 -34.16 -20.02 -51.40
N ILE A 12 -33.25 -21.00 -51.20
CA ILE A 12 -32.31 -21.57 -52.22
C ILE A 12 -31.11 -20.71 -52.76
N SER A 13 -29.90 -21.24 -53.08
CA SER A 13 -29.29 -22.58 -52.84
C SER A 13 -27.83 -22.72 -53.33
N SER A 14 -27.04 -23.57 -52.64
CA SER A 14 -25.98 -24.46 -53.19
C SER A 14 -24.66 -23.85 -53.75
N LYS A 15 -23.54 -24.60 -53.88
CA LYS A 15 -23.31 -26.07 -53.92
C LYS A 15 -21.85 -26.46 -53.60
N ILE A 16 -21.57 -27.79 -53.54
CA ILE A 16 -20.27 -28.51 -53.28
C ILE A 16 -19.92 -28.58 -51.78
N LYS A 17 -19.64 -29.69 -51.05
CA LYS A 17 -19.57 -31.18 -51.28
C LYS A 17 -18.55 -31.72 -52.30
N ALA A 18 -17.70 -32.73 -52.02
CA ALA A 18 -17.35 -33.54 -50.82
C ALA A 18 -16.03 -34.34 -51.16
N THR A 19 -15.37 -35.18 -50.33
CA THR A 19 -15.60 -36.66 -50.24
C THR A 19 -14.32 -37.44 -49.80
N ILE A 20 -14.38 -38.24 -48.72
CA ILE A 20 -13.74 -39.59 -48.45
C ILE A 20 -12.18 -39.70 -48.52
N THR A 21 -11.45 -40.31 -47.56
CA THR A 21 -11.30 -41.79 -47.36
C THR A 21 -10.72 -42.16 -45.97
N ALA A 22 -10.97 -43.40 -45.51
CA ALA A 22 -10.59 -43.95 -44.20
C ALA A 22 -9.63 -45.16 -44.30
N GLY A 23 -9.04 -45.56 -43.16
CA GLY A 23 -8.20 -46.77 -42.97
C GLY A 23 -6.72 -46.48 -42.68
N VAL A 24 -5.92 -47.34 -42.02
CA VAL A 24 -6.15 -48.68 -41.45
C VAL A 24 -5.01 -49.03 -40.44
N VAL A 25 -5.35 -49.44 -39.20
CA VAL A 25 -4.89 -50.68 -38.49
C VAL A 25 -3.44 -50.90 -37.97
N ILE A 26 -3.35 -51.11 -36.63
CA ILE A 26 -2.59 -52.13 -35.82
C ILE A 26 -1.03 -52.16 -35.75
N ALA A 27 -0.54 -51.85 -34.54
CA ALA A 27 0.45 -52.51 -33.63
C ALA A 27 1.74 -53.25 -34.08
N VAL A 28 2.84 -52.91 -33.37
CA VAL A 28 3.92 -53.79 -32.84
C VAL A 28 4.30 -53.20 -31.46
N VAL A 29 4.01 -53.76 -30.26
CA VAL A 29 4.45 -55.02 -29.59
C VAL A 29 5.79 -54.92 -28.83
N ARG A 30 5.67 -54.78 -27.48
CA ARG A 30 6.40 -55.39 -26.34
C ARG A 30 7.95 -55.55 -26.31
N GLY A 31 8.50 -55.22 -25.14
CA GLY A 31 9.72 -55.79 -24.52
C GLY A 31 10.09 -55.04 -23.23
N VAL A 32 9.59 -55.36 -22.03
CA VAL A 32 9.80 -56.53 -21.13
C VAL A 32 11.17 -56.54 -20.43
N LEU A 33 11.14 -56.39 -19.08
CA LEU A 33 12.01 -56.95 -18.00
C LEU A 33 12.08 -55.93 -16.83
N LYS A 34 11.39 -56.14 -15.69
CA LYS A 34 11.73 -56.94 -14.49
C LYS A 34 12.71 -56.25 -13.49
N SER A 35 12.15 -55.90 -12.32
CA SER A 35 12.65 -55.95 -10.90
C SER A 35 13.99 -56.67 -10.58
N PRO A 36 14.66 -56.43 -9.41
CA PRO A 36 14.03 -56.14 -8.10
C PRO A 36 14.71 -55.19 -7.06
N MET A 37 13.86 -54.77 -6.12
CA MET A 37 13.99 -54.51 -4.67
C MET A 37 15.26 -54.86 -3.85
N ARG A 38 15.44 -54.11 -2.73
CA ARG A 38 16.32 -54.27 -1.52
C ARG A 38 17.63 -53.45 -1.55
N SER A 39 18.11 -52.84 -0.44
CA SER A 39 17.52 -52.63 0.91
C SER A 39 18.32 -51.58 1.72
N LEU A 40 17.65 -50.94 2.70
CA LEU A 40 18.19 -50.47 4.00
C LEU A 40 19.65 -50.01 4.09
N ILE A 41 19.86 -48.70 4.25
CA ILE A 41 20.75 -48.16 5.29
C ILE A 41 19.98 -47.06 6.04
N ALA A 42 20.01 -47.11 7.36
CA ALA A 42 19.49 -46.05 8.22
C ALA A 42 20.60 -45.03 8.49
N GLN A 43 20.29 -43.73 8.44
CA GLN A 43 21.14 -42.71 9.04
C GLN A 43 20.32 -41.51 9.54
N GLU A 44 20.19 -41.49 10.87
CA GLU A 44 20.21 -40.32 11.74
C GLU A 44 19.42 -39.07 11.32
N SER A 45 18.26 -38.90 11.97
CA SER A 45 17.64 -37.58 12.14
C SER A 45 18.63 -36.61 12.79
N PRO A 46 18.93 -35.44 12.19
CA PRO A 46 19.60 -34.37 12.91
C PRO A 46 18.69 -33.92 14.06
N ALA A 47 19.26 -33.76 15.25
CA ALA A 47 18.55 -33.12 16.34
C ALA A 47 18.14 -31.71 15.90
N ILE A 48 16.84 -31.40 16.00
CA ILE A 48 16.34 -30.04 15.79
C ILE A 48 16.81 -29.22 16.99
N GLU A 49 17.98 -28.61 16.83
CA GLU A 49 18.49 -27.63 17.79
C GLU A 49 17.50 -26.47 17.84
N HIS A 50 16.83 -26.31 18.98
CA HIS A 50 15.91 -25.20 19.23
C HIS A 50 16.71 -23.89 19.28
N ARG A 51 17.03 -23.33 18.10
CA ARG A 51 17.53 -21.96 18.01
C ARG A 51 16.52 -21.05 18.68
N ASN A 52 16.97 -20.36 19.73
CA ASN A 52 16.16 -19.38 20.43
C ASN A 52 15.59 -18.37 19.44
N LEU A 53 14.26 -18.25 19.40
CA LEU A 53 13.57 -17.19 18.68
C LEU A 53 14.03 -15.84 19.23
N SER A 54 15.00 -15.20 18.56
CA SER A 54 15.40 -13.81 18.80
C SER A 54 14.32 -12.87 18.26
N LEU A 55 13.15 -12.92 18.90
CA LEU A 55 12.06 -11.97 18.70
C LEU A 55 12.53 -10.60 19.24
N ASN A 56 13.18 -9.83 18.37
CA ASN A 56 13.49 -8.41 18.56
C ASN A 56 12.19 -7.59 18.49
N LEU A 57 11.29 -7.83 19.45
CA LEU A 57 10.15 -6.98 19.74
C LEU A 57 10.65 -5.81 20.58
N ASN A 58 10.60 -4.59 20.04
CA ASN A 58 10.67 -3.39 20.88
C ASN A 58 9.40 -3.33 21.75
N LEU A 59 9.48 -3.94 22.94
CA LEU A 59 8.41 -3.94 23.95
C LEU A 59 8.49 -2.76 24.91
N ASP A 60 9.54 -1.95 24.85
CA ASP A 60 9.78 -0.82 25.73
C ASP A 60 8.85 0.37 25.41
N GLY A 61 7.81 0.49 26.22
CA GLY A 61 6.87 1.61 26.22
C GLY A 61 6.03 1.57 27.49
N GLY A 62 6.36 2.43 28.45
CA GLY A 62 5.86 2.38 29.83
C GLY A 62 4.36 2.55 30.02
N ASP A 63 3.90 2.20 31.23
CA ASP A 63 2.49 2.06 31.61
C ASP A 63 1.55 3.15 31.11
N SER A 64 0.56 2.75 30.31
CA SER A 64 -0.58 3.58 29.95
C SER A 64 -1.50 3.77 31.17
N LYS A 65 -1.34 4.89 31.87
CA LYS A 65 -2.25 5.28 32.96
C LYS A 65 -3.69 5.37 32.44
N HIS A 66 -4.60 4.61 33.04
CA HIS A 66 -6.04 4.72 32.79
C HIS A 66 -6.55 6.12 33.15
N PHE A 67 -7.16 6.81 32.18
CA PHE A 67 -7.86 8.08 32.41
C PHE A 67 -9.26 7.83 33.01
N GLY A 68 -9.31 7.67 34.33
CA GLY A 68 -10.55 7.82 35.10
C GLY A 68 -10.86 9.30 35.37
N ARG A 69 -12.02 9.80 34.93
CA ARG A 69 -12.54 11.12 35.34
C ARG A 69 -12.99 11.07 36.80
N LYS A 70 -12.37 11.89 37.69
CA LYS A 70 -13.03 12.73 38.73
C LYS A 70 -11.99 13.37 39.68
N GLY A 71 -12.25 14.62 40.08
CA GLY A 71 -11.85 15.19 41.38
C GLY A 71 -10.37 15.57 41.60
N MET A 72 -10.10 16.88 41.61
CA MET A 72 -9.02 17.50 42.39
C MET A 72 -9.64 18.22 43.61
N PRO A 73 -8.87 18.66 44.64
CA PRO A 73 -7.45 18.40 44.92
C PRO A 73 -7.17 17.98 46.38
N ARG A 74 -5.98 17.41 46.66
CA ARG A 74 -5.28 17.66 47.95
C ARG A 74 -3.76 17.49 47.82
N LYS A 75 -3.04 18.25 48.66
CA LYS A 75 -1.58 18.39 48.65
C LYS A 75 -0.89 17.21 49.33
N THR A 76 0.29 16.82 48.85
CA THR A 76 1.36 16.22 49.68
C THR A 76 2.73 16.56 49.11
N LYS A 77 3.71 16.76 50.01
CA LYS A 77 5.12 17.09 49.71
C LYS A 77 6.00 15.84 49.88
N ALA A 78 7.25 15.95 49.43
CA ALA A 78 8.35 14.99 49.58
C ALA A 78 8.23 13.70 48.73
N LEU A 79 9.31 13.02 48.32
CA LEU A 79 10.74 13.16 48.68
C LEU A 79 11.60 12.95 47.41
N ARG A 80 12.65 13.74 47.18
CA ARG A 80 13.59 13.54 46.04
C ARG A 80 14.83 12.77 46.50
N SER A 81 14.98 11.52 46.10
CA SER A 81 16.30 10.86 46.05
C SER A 81 17.04 11.30 44.78
N LYS A 82 18.35 11.54 44.90
CA LYS A 82 19.23 11.86 43.76
C LYS A 82 19.89 10.57 43.28
N THR A 83 19.50 10.07 42.11
CA THR A 83 20.34 9.13 41.34
C THR A 83 20.83 9.87 40.10
N ARG A 84 22.15 9.97 39.97
CA ARG A 84 22.83 10.82 38.99
C ARG A 84 23.15 9.97 37.75
N SER A 85 22.28 9.96 36.74
CA SER A 85 22.64 9.50 35.39
C SER A 85 22.76 10.71 34.46
N SER A 86 23.91 10.83 33.81
CA SER A 86 24.22 11.90 32.87
C SER A 86 23.55 11.64 31.52
N PHE A 87 22.30 12.10 31.37
CA PHE A 87 21.69 12.29 30.06
C PHE A 87 21.92 13.71 29.57
N LEU A 88 22.30 13.83 28.30
CA LEU A 88 22.56 15.10 27.64
C LEU A 88 21.26 15.91 27.49
N ASP A 89 21.33 17.19 27.83
CA ASP A 89 20.27 18.19 27.68
C ASP A 89 19.99 18.41 26.18
N PRO A 90 18.78 18.12 25.65
CA PRO A 90 18.45 18.26 24.24
C PRO A 90 18.16 19.72 23.89
N LYS A 91 19.16 20.60 24.12
CA LYS A 91 19.16 21.95 23.58
C LYS A 91 19.55 21.92 22.12
N THR A 92 18.57 22.28 21.28
CA THR A 92 18.78 22.86 19.94
C THR A 92 19.86 22.17 19.12
N VAL A 93 19.53 20.95 18.65
CA VAL A 93 20.15 20.47 17.41
C VAL A 93 19.59 21.36 16.29
N GLU A 94 20.37 22.37 15.89
CA GLU A 94 20.24 22.91 14.54
C GLU A 94 20.48 21.74 13.58
N GLN A 95 19.41 21.27 12.93
CA GLN A 95 19.56 20.42 11.77
C GLN A 95 20.23 21.26 10.69
N LYS A 96 21.56 21.14 10.59
CA LYS A 96 22.28 21.56 9.39
C LYS A 96 21.60 20.87 8.20
N PRO A 97 21.23 21.59 7.13
CA PRO A 97 20.75 20.95 5.92
C PRO A 97 21.80 19.95 5.44
N VAL A 98 21.36 18.81 4.90
CA VAL A 98 22.26 17.82 4.31
C VAL A 98 23.08 18.52 3.23
N ALA A 99 24.37 18.72 3.50
CA ALA A 99 25.26 19.52 2.67
C ALA A 99 25.61 18.73 1.41
N GLY A 100 24.84 18.90 0.34
CA GLY A 100 25.06 18.07 -0.86
C GLY A 100 24.28 18.38 -2.14
N PHE A 101 23.40 19.39 -2.21
CA PHE A 101 22.78 19.80 -3.49
C PHE A 101 22.60 21.32 -3.58
N ALA A 102 23.64 22.01 -4.07
CA ALA A 102 23.59 23.43 -4.38
C ALA A 102 23.21 23.63 -5.87
N GLY A 103 21.94 23.93 -6.12
CA GLY A 103 21.43 24.36 -7.42
C GLY A 103 20.52 25.57 -7.23
N SER A 104 20.88 26.72 -7.80
CA SER A 104 20.07 27.93 -7.73
C SER A 104 18.81 27.81 -8.59
N PHE A 105 17.65 28.29 -8.11
CA PHE A 105 16.81 29.28 -8.80
C PHE A 105 15.69 29.79 -7.87
N ALA A 106 15.07 30.91 -8.25
CA ALA A 106 14.26 31.75 -7.36
C ALA A 106 12.84 31.25 -7.06
N PHE A 107 12.27 31.86 -5.99
CA PHE A 107 11.01 31.55 -5.32
C PHE A 107 11.11 30.31 -4.41
N ASP A 108 11.33 30.53 -3.10
CA ASP A 108 11.25 29.47 -2.07
C ASP A 108 9.78 29.25 -1.68
N PRO A 109 9.13 28.13 -2.07
CA PRO A 109 7.72 27.93 -1.79
C PRO A 109 7.43 27.75 -0.29
N LYS A 110 8.46 27.55 0.55
CA LYS A 110 8.35 27.48 2.02
C LYS A 110 7.93 28.81 2.66
N THR A 111 7.95 29.93 1.91
CA THR A 111 7.52 31.25 2.41
C THR A 111 6.03 31.53 2.22
N ILE A 112 5.31 30.68 1.49
CA ILE A 112 3.87 30.83 1.27
C ILE A 112 3.16 30.62 2.62
N ARG A 113 2.39 31.61 3.09
CA ARG A 113 1.63 31.55 4.35
C ARG A 113 0.12 31.72 4.12
N HIS A 114 -0.63 30.81 4.71
CA HIS A 114 -2.05 30.47 4.52
C HIS A 114 -3.17 31.54 4.50
N LYS A 115 -2.92 32.85 4.50
CA LYS A 115 -4.01 33.85 4.62
C LYS A 115 -4.64 34.23 3.27
N HIS A 116 -5.71 33.49 2.93
CA HIS A 116 -6.73 33.75 1.89
C HIS A 116 -6.36 33.43 0.43
N PHE A 117 -6.30 32.13 0.07
CA PHE A 117 -6.19 31.70 -1.33
C PHE A 117 -7.52 31.71 -2.12
N ASP A 118 -8.66 31.83 -1.45
CA ASP A 118 -10.00 31.77 -2.07
C ASP A 118 -10.30 32.93 -3.05
N HIS A 119 -9.45 33.96 -3.07
CA HIS A 119 -9.62 35.16 -3.90
C HIS A 119 -8.40 35.46 -4.80
N VAL A 120 -7.37 34.62 -4.80
CA VAL A 120 -6.15 34.85 -5.59
C VAL A 120 -6.23 34.06 -6.90
N SER A 121 -5.78 34.67 -8.01
CA SER A 121 -5.57 33.95 -9.27
C SER A 121 -4.65 32.74 -9.03
N PRO A 122 -5.01 31.53 -9.49
CA PRO A 122 -4.15 30.36 -9.31
C PRO A 122 -2.86 30.51 -10.12
N LEU A 123 -2.91 31.23 -11.25
CA LEU A 123 -1.76 31.60 -12.03
C LEU A 123 -1.16 32.91 -11.48
N LEU A 124 0.03 32.79 -10.90
CA LEU A 124 0.85 33.89 -10.39
C LEU A 124 1.58 34.62 -11.54
N GLU A 125 2.03 35.85 -11.28
CA GLU A 125 2.72 36.71 -12.27
C GLU A 125 3.98 36.08 -12.87
N ASP A 126 4.69 35.24 -12.11
CA ASP A 126 5.89 34.55 -12.57
C ASP A 126 5.60 33.40 -13.54
N GLY A 127 4.33 32.98 -13.66
CA GLY A 127 3.87 31.84 -14.45
C GLY A 127 3.67 30.55 -13.63
N THR A 128 3.76 30.60 -12.30
CA THR A 128 3.44 29.46 -11.43
C THR A 128 1.92 29.26 -11.35
N TYR A 129 1.44 28.06 -11.66
CA TYR A 129 0.08 27.65 -11.35
C TYR A 129 0.04 26.99 -9.96
N LEU A 130 -0.50 27.70 -8.98
CA LEU A 130 -0.68 27.26 -7.62
C LEU A 130 -1.99 26.46 -7.47
N LEU A 131 -1.84 25.16 -7.25
CA LEU A 131 -2.87 24.29 -6.71
C LEU A 131 -2.75 24.27 -5.19
N PHE A 132 -3.86 24.49 -4.50
CA PHE A 132 -3.90 24.56 -3.04
C PHE A 132 -5.02 23.65 -2.50
N THR A 133 -4.72 22.87 -1.45
CA THR A 133 -5.69 22.05 -0.71
C THR A 133 -5.67 22.42 0.77
N ASP A 134 -6.82 22.87 1.27
CA ASP A 134 -7.05 23.14 2.69
C ASP A 134 -7.28 21.86 3.53
N LEU A 135 -7.40 22.03 4.85
CA LEU A 135 -7.57 20.94 5.81
C LEU A 135 -8.94 20.22 5.72
N ARG A 136 -9.93 20.79 5.03
CA ARG A 136 -11.31 20.29 4.92
C ARG A 136 -11.60 19.70 3.54
N SER A 137 -10.89 20.15 2.51
CA SER A 137 -11.07 19.71 1.12
C SER A 137 -10.47 18.32 0.85
N ARG A 138 -11.07 17.61 -0.09
CA ARG A 138 -10.62 16.26 -0.52
C ARG A 138 -9.62 16.30 -1.69
N GLY A 139 -9.35 17.50 -2.23
CA GLY A 139 -8.42 17.73 -3.32
C GLY A 139 -8.17 19.24 -3.52
N PRO A 140 -7.55 19.67 -4.63
CA PRO A 140 -7.55 21.10 -4.97
C PRO A 140 -8.97 21.56 -5.29
N ASN A 141 -9.29 22.81 -4.97
CA ASN A 141 -10.63 23.39 -5.22
C ASN A 141 -10.87 23.77 -6.71
N ARG A 142 -10.14 23.15 -7.65
CA ARG A 142 -10.16 23.43 -9.09
C ARG A 142 -9.97 22.14 -9.89
N ASP A 143 -10.57 22.11 -11.06
CA ASP A 143 -10.51 21.01 -12.02
C ASP A 143 -9.30 21.15 -12.97
N CYS A 144 -8.90 20.06 -13.63
CA CYS A 144 -7.72 20.08 -14.51
C CYS A 144 -7.94 20.88 -15.80
N ILE A 145 -9.19 21.13 -16.19
CA ILE A 145 -9.54 21.98 -17.34
C ILE A 145 -8.96 23.39 -17.19
N ASP A 146 -9.00 23.98 -15.99
CA ASP A 146 -8.46 25.33 -15.75
C ASP A 146 -6.96 25.42 -16.09
N ILE A 147 -6.22 24.32 -15.89
CA ILE A 147 -4.79 24.22 -16.19
C ILE A 147 -4.56 24.05 -17.69
N VAL A 148 -5.32 23.15 -18.34
CA VAL A 148 -5.21 22.90 -19.79
C VAL A 148 -5.53 24.18 -20.57
N ASN A 149 -6.58 24.91 -20.20
CA ASN A 149 -6.97 26.19 -20.81
C ASN A 149 -5.93 27.31 -20.61
N GLN A 150 -4.97 27.15 -19.70
CA GLN A 150 -3.94 28.15 -19.38
C GLN A 150 -2.52 27.66 -19.73
N GLN A 151 -2.38 26.52 -20.40
CA GLN A 151 -1.11 25.79 -20.56
C GLN A 151 0.06 26.62 -21.13
N ASP A 152 -0.22 27.59 -22.00
CA ASP A 152 0.79 28.44 -22.63
C ASP A 152 1.34 29.50 -21.67
N ARG A 153 0.52 29.94 -20.71
CA ARG A 153 0.90 30.92 -19.67
C ARG A 153 1.59 30.27 -18.48
N ILE A 154 1.34 28.99 -18.25
CA ILE A 154 1.90 28.21 -17.13
C ILE A 154 3.36 27.86 -17.44
N LYS A 155 4.28 28.28 -16.58
CA LYS A 155 5.71 27.90 -16.62
C LYS A 155 6.02 26.73 -15.69
N ARG A 156 5.33 26.62 -14.55
CA ARG A 156 5.47 25.54 -13.56
C ARG A 156 4.16 25.30 -12.81
N ILE A 157 3.94 24.07 -12.34
CA ILE A 157 2.81 23.71 -11.48
C ILE A 157 3.33 23.46 -10.07
N HIS A 158 2.70 24.11 -9.08
CA HIS A 158 3.01 23.94 -7.67
C HIS A 158 1.78 23.41 -6.94
N TYR A 159 1.93 22.32 -6.19
CA TYR A 159 0.87 21.81 -5.31
C TYR A 159 1.23 22.02 -3.85
N HIS A 160 0.42 22.79 -3.14
CA HIS A 160 0.60 23.09 -1.72
C HIS A 160 -0.52 22.48 -0.87
N PHE A 161 -0.15 21.75 0.19
CA PHE A 161 -1.07 21.12 1.13
C PHE A 161 -1.00 21.78 2.52
N ALA A 162 -2.13 22.21 3.07
CA ALA A 162 -2.23 22.99 4.31
C ALA A 162 -1.63 22.40 5.62
N SER A 163 -1.18 21.15 5.62
CA SER A 163 -0.58 20.46 6.79
C SER A 163 0.13 19.16 6.36
N CYS A 164 1.41 19.03 6.71
CA CYS A 164 2.19 17.82 6.42
C CYS A 164 1.74 16.60 7.23
N SER A 165 1.46 16.76 8.53
CA SER A 165 0.98 15.68 9.42
C SER A 165 -0.34 15.12 8.94
N MET A 166 -1.29 15.98 8.58
CA MET A 166 -2.52 15.50 7.95
C MET A 166 -2.24 14.83 6.60
N PHE A 167 -1.27 15.33 5.82
CA PHE A 167 -0.90 14.68 4.56
C PHE A 167 -0.43 13.24 4.82
N ASP A 168 0.42 13.05 5.82
CA ASP A 168 0.95 11.75 6.23
C ASP A 168 -0.13 10.80 6.81
N ASP A 169 -1.10 11.32 7.57
CA ASP A 169 -2.24 10.53 8.10
C ASP A 169 -3.07 9.83 7.01
N MET A 170 -3.01 10.34 5.77
CA MET A 170 -3.64 9.76 4.59
C MET A 170 -2.66 9.65 3.41
N PHE A 171 -1.37 9.44 3.69
CA PHE A 171 -0.27 9.54 2.72
C PHE A 171 -0.60 8.89 1.37
N GLY A 172 -0.98 7.61 1.40
CA GLY A 172 -1.30 6.84 0.19
C GLY A 172 -2.48 7.36 -0.64
N ASN A 173 -3.50 7.97 -0.01
CA ASN A 173 -4.64 8.55 -0.71
C ASN A 173 -4.27 9.88 -1.39
N ARG A 174 -3.44 10.69 -0.72
CA ARG A 174 -3.04 12.03 -1.19
C ARG A 174 -1.89 11.96 -2.19
N LEU A 175 -1.03 10.95 -2.06
CA LEU A 175 -0.04 10.59 -3.07
C LEU A 175 -0.67 10.26 -4.43
N ALA A 176 -1.84 9.61 -4.46
CA ALA A 176 -2.59 9.39 -5.70
C ALA A 176 -2.93 10.70 -6.42
N LEU A 177 -3.36 11.70 -5.65
CA LEU A 177 -3.70 13.04 -6.14
C LEU A 177 -2.45 13.81 -6.60
N VAL A 178 -1.32 13.69 -5.87
CA VAL A 178 -0.01 14.20 -6.32
C VAL A 178 0.34 13.62 -7.69
N TYR A 179 0.17 12.30 -7.89
CA TYR A 179 0.40 11.67 -9.19
C TYR A 179 -0.56 12.15 -10.27
N GLY A 180 -1.86 12.27 -9.98
CA GLY A 180 -2.85 12.81 -10.93
C GLY A 180 -2.54 14.24 -11.39
N ILE A 181 -2.08 15.11 -10.49
CA ILE A 181 -1.60 16.46 -10.83
C ILE A 181 -0.31 16.38 -11.67
N ARG A 182 0.64 15.53 -11.27
CA ARG A 182 1.93 15.40 -11.97
C ARG A 182 1.81 14.77 -13.35
N MET A 183 0.78 13.96 -13.63
CA MET A 183 0.46 13.50 -14.99
C MET A 183 0.19 14.69 -15.92
N ILE A 184 -0.66 15.64 -15.49
CA ILE A 184 -0.96 16.87 -16.24
C ILE A 184 0.34 17.68 -16.46
N ALA A 185 1.13 17.91 -15.40
CA ALA A 185 2.39 18.64 -15.49
C ALA A 185 3.38 18.01 -16.49
N ASN A 186 3.58 16.70 -16.41
CA ASN A 186 4.49 15.97 -17.29
C ASN A 186 4.00 15.93 -18.75
N ALA A 187 2.69 15.83 -18.98
CA ALA A 187 2.09 15.88 -20.31
C ALA A 187 2.28 17.27 -20.96
N MET A 188 2.16 18.34 -20.17
CA MET A 188 2.45 19.73 -20.58
C MET A 188 3.95 20.06 -20.65
N ARG A 189 4.83 19.10 -20.30
CA ARG A 189 6.29 19.30 -20.16
C ARG A 189 6.67 20.44 -19.18
N LYS A 190 5.87 20.68 -18.14
CA LYS A 190 6.14 21.71 -17.13
C LYS A 190 6.72 21.09 -15.84
N PRO A 191 7.64 21.80 -15.15
CA PRO A 191 8.03 21.51 -13.77
C PRO A 191 6.84 21.26 -12.85
N PHE A 192 6.90 20.19 -12.06
CA PHE A 192 6.02 19.96 -10.92
C PHE A 192 6.78 20.10 -9.59
N THR A 193 6.15 20.72 -8.59
CA THR A 193 6.68 20.79 -7.22
C THR A 193 5.56 20.62 -6.18
N PHE A 194 5.87 20.00 -5.04
CA PHE A 194 4.94 19.75 -3.92
C PHE A 194 5.46 20.34 -2.60
N THR A 195 4.64 21.06 -1.85
CA THR A 195 4.96 21.43 -0.45
C THR A 195 3.77 21.28 0.50
N CYS A 196 4.05 21.33 1.80
CA CYS A 196 3.03 21.42 2.83
C CYS A 196 3.46 22.32 4.00
N GLU A 197 2.50 22.89 4.72
CA GLU A 197 2.80 23.65 5.94
C GLU A 197 3.17 22.73 7.11
N LEU A 198 4.16 23.17 7.91
CA LEU A 198 4.59 22.52 9.14
C LEU A 198 4.18 23.36 10.35
N SER A 199 3.47 22.74 11.29
CA SER A 199 3.22 23.34 12.61
C SER A 199 4.53 23.43 13.40
N LYS A 200 4.62 24.38 14.34
CA LYS A 200 5.80 24.50 15.21
C LYS A 200 6.00 23.22 16.04
N GLY A 201 7.12 22.54 15.83
CA GLY A 201 7.46 21.27 16.51
C GLY A 201 6.93 20.02 15.81
N GLU A 202 6.34 20.15 14.63
CA GLU A 202 5.90 19.04 13.79
C GLU A 202 7.07 18.46 13.00
N THR A 203 7.18 17.12 12.96
CA THR A 203 8.16 16.42 12.11
C THR A 203 7.40 15.66 11.01
N PRO A 204 7.55 16.04 9.72
CA PRO A 204 6.94 15.31 8.62
C PRO A 204 7.60 13.93 8.46
N LYS A 205 6.79 12.91 8.16
CA LYS A 205 7.23 11.51 8.04
C LYS A 205 7.31 11.04 6.60
N GLY A 206 6.36 11.45 5.76
CA GLY A 206 6.29 11.09 4.34
C GLY A 206 6.42 12.32 3.44
N ALA A 207 5.67 13.37 3.75
CA ALA A 207 5.61 14.59 2.95
C ALA A 207 6.97 15.30 2.79
N ALA A 208 7.89 15.18 3.75
CA ALA A 208 9.25 15.72 3.65
C ALA A 208 10.04 15.15 2.47
N TYR A 209 10.01 13.83 2.28
CA TYR A 209 10.72 13.17 1.19
C TYR A 209 10.15 13.58 -0.19
N LEU A 210 8.83 13.79 -0.28
CA LEU A 210 8.19 14.35 -1.48
C LEU A 210 8.62 15.81 -1.73
N MET A 211 8.80 16.60 -0.67
CA MET A 211 9.31 17.98 -0.76
C MET A 211 10.78 18.05 -1.19
N GLU A 212 11.62 17.13 -0.72
CA GLU A 212 13.03 17.05 -1.12
C GLU A 212 13.17 16.63 -2.59
N PHE A 213 12.33 15.69 -3.04
CA PHE A 213 12.29 15.18 -4.41
C PHE A 213 12.10 16.26 -5.48
N ASN A 214 11.40 17.36 -5.15
CA ASN A 214 11.25 18.54 -6.02
C ASN A 214 12.57 19.05 -6.62
N SER A 215 13.68 18.83 -5.90
CA SER A 215 14.99 19.38 -6.20
C SER A 215 15.84 18.49 -7.13
N ALA A 216 15.42 17.23 -7.35
CA ALA A 216 16.36 16.13 -7.63
C ALA A 216 16.26 15.48 -9.03
N GLN A 217 15.40 15.97 -9.94
CA GLN A 217 15.31 15.52 -11.34
C GLN A 217 14.99 16.69 -12.27
N ASN A 218 15.84 17.01 -13.25
CA ASN A 218 15.50 17.77 -14.48
C ASN A 218 14.47 18.92 -14.33
N GLY A 219 14.59 19.75 -13.28
CA GLY A 219 13.64 20.82 -12.99
C GLY A 219 12.20 20.35 -12.71
N GLY A 220 11.98 19.17 -12.15
CA GLY A 220 10.67 18.60 -11.83
C GLY A 220 9.90 18.01 -13.02
N ILE A 221 10.52 17.83 -14.19
CA ILE A 221 9.86 17.33 -15.41
C ILE A 221 10.09 15.82 -15.56
N GLY A 222 9.05 15.01 -15.32
CA GLY A 222 9.10 13.55 -15.52
C GLY A 222 8.85 13.08 -16.96
N PRO A 223 8.70 11.77 -17.19
CA PRO A 223 8.30 11.22 -18.49
C PRO A 223 6.85 11.59 -18.82
N ILE A 224 6.54 11.76 -20.11
CA ILE A 224 5.17 11.97 -20.60
C ILE A 224 4.33 10.75 -20.19
N PRO A 225 3.12 10.93 -19.60
CA PRO A 225 2.29 9.80 -19.18
C PRO A 225 1.90 8.93 -20.38
N SER A 226 1.94 7.60 -20.20
CA SER A 226 1.72 6.67 -21.31
C SER A 226 1.07 5.36 -20.89
N ARG A 227 0.41 4.70 -21.85
CA ARG A 227 -0.12 3.34 -21.73
C ARG A 227 0.14 2.59 -23.03
N ASN A 228 0.75 1.41 -22.96
CA ASN A 228 1.03 0.56 -24.12
C ASN A 228 1.77 1.28 -25.28
N GLY A 229 2.62 2.25 -24.96
CA GLY A 229 3.34 3.10 -25.93
C GLY A 229 2.58 4.35 -26.42
N GLU A 230 1.27 4.41 -26.24
CA GLU A 230 0.46 5.62 -26.48
C GLU A 230 0.81 6.70 -25.43
N LYS A 231 1.18 7.89 -25.89
CA LYS A 231 1.48 9.06 -25.05
C LYS A 231 0.27 9.97 -24.96
N TYR A 232 -0.07 10.41 -23.76
CA TYR A 232 -1.23 11.27 -23.55
C TYR A 232 -0.86 12.75 -23.46
N THR A 233 -1.67 13.60 -24.09
CA THR A 233 -1.61 15.06 -23.89
C THR A 233 -2.25 15.45 -22.55
N ALA A 234 -2.11 16.72 -22.16
CA ALA A 234 -2.73 17.24 -20.95
C ALA A 234 -4.27 17.17 -21.00
N GLU A 235 -4.86 17.39 -22.18
CA GLU A 235 -6.30 17.26 -22.40
C GLU A 235 -6.74 15.79 -22.28
N ASP A 236 -5.98 14.86 -22.87
CA ASP A 236 -6.28 13.41 -22.76
C ASP A 236 -6.26 12.94 -21.31
N VAL A 237 -5.22 13.28 -20.55
CA VAL A 237 -5.12 12.97 -19.12
C VAL A 237 -6.33 13.55 -18.38
N CYS A 238 -6.68 14.81 -18.63
CA CYS A 238 -7.79 15.46 -17.96
C CYS A 238 -9.13 14.77 -18.28
N ARG A 239 -9.38 14.42 -19.55
CA ARG A 239 -10.59 13.68 -20.00
C ARG A 239 -10.65 12.26 -19.43
N LEU A 240 -9.52 11.54 -19.39
CA LEU A 240 -9.41 10.20 -18.78
C LEU A 240 -9.82 10.20 -17.30
N CYS A 241 -9.56 11.29 -16.59
CA CYS A 241 -9.89 11.47 -15.18
C CYS A 241 -11.27 12.13 -14.97
N ALA A 242 -12.12 12.22 -16.00
CA ALA A 242 -13.42 12.90 -15.96
C ALA A 242 -13.33 14.38 -15.55
N ASN A 243 -12.38 15.10 -16.15
CA ASN A 243 -12.12 16.54 -16.03
C ASN A 243 -11.63 17.03 -14.65
N ARG A 244 -11.50 16.13 -13.67
CA ARG A 244 -10.79 16.34 -12.39
C ARG A 244 -9.40 15.74 -12.43
N PHE A 245 -8.57 15.98 -11.42
CA PHE A 245 -7.33 15.22 -11.25
C PHE A 245 -7.63 13.76 -10.89
N CYS A 246 -6.95 12.81 -11.55
CA CYS A 246 -7.03 11.41 -11.17
C CYS A 246 -6.60 11.23 -9.71
N ASN A 247 -7.33 10.38 -9.00
CA ASN A 247 -7.02 9.96 -7.65
C ASN A 247 -7.13 8.43 -7.52
N TRP A 248 -6.98 7.92 -6.31
CA TRP A 248 -6.97 6.48 -6.01
C TRP A 248 -8.28 5.74 -6.35
N HIS A 249 -9.38 6.44 -6.67
CA HIS A 249 -10.60 5.84 -7.21
C HIS A 249 -10.66 5.76 -8.74
N ASP A 250 -9.80 6.50 -9.45
CA ASP A 250 -9.86 6.58 -10.91
C ASP A 250 -9.07 5.44 -11.55
N ARG A 251 -9.75 4.61 -12.34
CA ARG A 251 -9.14 3.49 -13.08
C ARG A 251 -7.94 3.89 -13.94
N ASN A 252 -7.89 5.14 -14.39
CA ASN A 252 -6.85 5.65 -15.29
C ASN A 252 -5.59 6.17 -14.59
N LEU A 253 -5.49 6.04 -13.26
CA LEU A 253 -4.26 6.40 -12.53
C LEU A 253 -3.06 5.50 -12.90
N ASP A 254 -3.28 4.33 -13.53
CA ASP A 254 -2.20 3.48 -14.08
C ASP A 254 -1.35 4.19 -15.16
N VAL A 255 -1.88 5.25 -15.77
CA VAL A 255 -1.14 6.06 -16.75
C VAL A 255 0.02 6.82 -16.08
N ALA A 256 0.04 6.93 -14.75
CA ALA A 256 1.20 7.38 -13.97
C ALA A 256 2.19 6.29 -13.56
N SER A 257 1.94 5.00 -13.86
CA SER A 257 2.74 3.89 -13.31
C SER A 257 4.25 4.01 -13.60
N ASP A 258 4.66 4.45 -14.79
CA ASP A 258 6.09 4.66 -15.10
C ASP A 258 6.72 5.80 -14.26
N ILE A 259 5.95 6.86 -13.98
CA ILE A 259 6.35 7.98 -13.11
C ILE A 259 6.49 7.46 -11.67
N MET A 260 5.51 6.68 -11.19
CA MET A 260 5.52 6.06 -9.87
C MET A 260 6.75 5.16 -9.69
N ILE A 261 7.02 4.24 -10.63
CA ILE A 261 8.17 3.33 -10.56
C ILE A 261 9.48 4.12 -10.49
N SER A 262 9.65 5.15 -11.34
CA SER A 262 10.85 5.99 -11.34
C SER A 262 11.03 6.75 -10.04
N ASP A 263 9.95 7.35 -9.51
CA ASP A 263 10.00 8.11 -8.27
C ASP A 263 10.33 7.22 -7.08
N TRP A 264 9.64 6.09 -6.93
CA TRP A 264 9.82 5.20 -5.78
C TRP A 264 11.23 4.62 -5.73
N LYS A 265 11.81 4.26 -6.89
CA LYS A 265 13.22 3.83 -7.01
C LYS A 265 14.25 4.94 -6.75
N GLN A 266 13.84 6.20 -6.64
CA GLN A 266 14.71 7.31 -6.23
C GLN A 266 14.45 7.74 -4.79
N LEU A 267 13.18 7.85 -4.38
CA LEU A 267 12.76 8.21 -3.04
C LEU A 267 13.25 7.22 -1.98
N THR A 268 13.38 5.94 -2.32
CA THR A 268 13.74 4.87 -1.37
C THR A 268 15.21 4.49 -1.36
N ARG A 269 16.05 5.10 -2.21
CA ARG A 269 17.47 4.76 -2.33
C ARG A 269 18.18 4.81 -0.97
N PRO A 270 19.16 3.94 -0.70
CA PRO A 270 19.85 3.91 0.60
C PRO A 270 20.46 5.25 1.04
N GLU A 271 20.86 6.11 0.10
CA GLU A 271 21.41 7.45 0.40
C GLU A 271 20.34 8.46 0.85
N VAL A 272 19.07 8.20 0.53
CA VAL A 272 17.92 9.04 0.89
C VAL A 272 17.19 8.45 2.11
N VAL A 273 17.00 7.12 2.12
CA VAL A 273 16.26 6.38 3.14
C VAL A 273 17.10 5.17 3.57
N PRO A 274 18.03 5.36 4.51
CA PRO A 274 18.89 4.28 4.98
C PRO A 274 18.08 3.28 5.84
N ILE A 275 17.54 2.24 5.20
CA ILE A 275 17.04 1.06 5.91
C ILE A 275 18.23 0.19 6.33
N PRO A 276 18.36 -0.17 7.62
CA PRO A 276 19.54 -0.89 8.12
C PRO A 276 19.58 -2.37 7.69
N ASP A 277 18.49 -2.87 7.13
CA ASP A 277 18.31 -4.24 6.73
C ASP A 277 17.39 -4.39 5.51
N HIS A 278 17.80 -5.27 4.61
CA HIS A 278 17.09 -5.61 3.37
C HIS A 278 16.55 -7.03 3.48
N ASP A 279 15.23 -7.17 3.45
CA ASP A 279 14.56 -8.47 3.48
C ASP A 279 14.41 -9.03 2.06
N ASP A 280 14.54 -10.36 1.90
CA ASP A 280 14.22 -11.02 0.62
C ASP A 280 12.73 -10.90 0.29
N ALA A 281 11.89 -11.09 1.30
CA ALA A 281 10.45 -10.96 1.21
C ALA A 281 9.92 -9.91 2.19
N VAL A 282 8.95 -9.09 1.77
CA VAL A 282 8.27 -8.14 2.66
C VAL A 282 6.77 -8.28 2.57
N ILE A 283 6.11 -8.39 3.73
CA ILE A 283 4.66 -8.45 3.87
C ILE A 283 4.18 -7.14 4.51
N HIS A 284 3.35 -6.37 3.83
CA HIS A 284 2.59 -5.28 4.45
C HIS A 284 1.30 -5.82 5.08
N LEU A 285 1.33 -6.01 6.40
CA LEU A 285 0.24 -6.57 7.20
C LEU A 285 -0.67 -5.44 7.74
N ARG A 286 -1.76 -5.15 7.04
CA ARG A 286 -2.71 -4.09 7.41
C ARG A 286 -3.70 -4.55 8.49
N LEU A 287 -3.44 -4.23 9.75
CA LEU A 287 -4.29 -4.64 10.88
C LEU A 287 -5.34 -3.59 11.26
N GLY A 288 -4.95 -2.32 11.40
CA GLY A 288 -5.82 -1.23 11.90
C GLY A 288 -7.18 -1.12 11.20
N ASP A 289 -7.21 -0.67 9.94
CA ASP A 289 -8.47 -0.55 9.18
C ASP A 289 -9.13 -1.92 8.92
N GLY A 290 -8.35 -3.01 8.94
CA GLY A 290 -8.86 -4.36 8.71
C GLY A 290 -9.66 -4.92 9.88
N LEU A 291 -9.35 -4.49 11.11
CA LEU A 291 -10.04 -4.89 12.33
C LEU A 291 -11.10 -3.88 12.79
N TYR A 292 -10.90 -2.57 12.51
CA TYR A 292 -11.72 -1.48 13.06
C TYR A 292 -12.67 -0.80 12.04
N SER A 293 -12.87 -1.39 10.86
CA SER A 293 -13.83 -0.86 9.88
C SER A 293 -15.29 -0.96 10.36
N THR A 294 -15.72 -0.03 11.20
CA THR A 294 -17.09 0.06 11.75
C THR A 294 -18.02 1.00 10.95
N GLN A 295 -17.48 1.68 9.93
CA GLN A 295 -18.20 2.56 9.01
C GLN A 295 -18.00 2.07 7.57
N GLY A 296 -19.07 2.00 6.77
CA GLY A 296 -19.16 1.26 5.50
C GLY A 296 -18.20 1.63 4.36
N GLY A 297 -17.33 2.63 4.50
CA GLY A 297 -16.40 3.05 3.43
C GLY A 297 -15.16 2.15 3.22
N ASN A 298 -15.17 0.93 3.76
CA ASN A 298 -13.96 0.13 4.02
C ASN A 298 -14.17 -1.39 3.78
N GLU A 299 -15.25 -1.81 3.11
CA GLU A 299 -15.60 -3.22 2.87
C GLU A 299 -14.49 -4.05 2.19
N GLY A 300 -13.71 -3.42 1.32
CA GLY A 300 -12.54 -4.03 0.69
C GLY A 300 -11.28 -4.10 1.58
N LYS A 301 -11.31 -3.66 2.85
CA LYS A 301 -10.17 -3.67 3.78
C LYS A 301 -10.39 -4.67 4.90
N GLY A 302 -9.44 -5.57 5.10
CA GLY A 302 -9.55 -6.65 6.07
C GLY A 302 -8.24 -7.38 6.27
N ILE A 303 -8.31 -8.44 7.06
CA ILE A 303 -7.21 -9.38 7.29
C ILE A 303 -7.36 -10.61 6.38
N PHE A 304 -6.23 -11.24 6.06
CA PHE A 304 -6.14 -12.42 5.20
C PHE A 304 -5.72 -13.65 6.03
N PRO A 305 -6.09 -14.87 5.61
CA PRO A 305 -5.61 -16.10 6.23
C PRO A 305 -4.09 -16.22 6.12
N HIS A 306 -3.43 -16.80 7.12
CA HIS A 306 -1.97 -16.93 7.14
C HIS A 306 -1.43 -17.76 5.96
N GLU A 307 -2.20 -18.75 5.51
CA GLU A 307 -1.86 -19.63 4.39
C GLU A 307 -1.66 -18.88 3.05
N ILE A 308 -2.38 -17.77 2.83
CA ILE A 308 -2.22 -16.96 1.62
C ILE A 308 -0.81 -16.38 1.52
N TYR A 309 -0.29 -15.83 2.62
CA TYR A 309 1.09 -15.32 2.65
C TYR A 309 2.10 -16.45 2.41
N ILE A 310 1.89 -17.63 3.00
CA ILE A 310 2.75 -18.81 2.76
C ILE A 310 2.77 -19.18 1.27
N ASN A 311 1.60 -19.26 0.63
CA ASN A 311 1.49 -19.71 -0.76
C ASN A 311 2.12 -18.70 -1.74
N LEU A 312 1.92 -17.40 -1.52
CA LEU A 312 2.58 -16.34 -2.31
C LEU A 312 4.11 -16.33 -2.11
N LEU A 313 4.59 -16.56 -0.89
CA LEU A 313 6.02 -16.72 -0.60
C LEU A 313 6.62 -17.96 -1.26
N LYS A 314 5.91 -19.10 -1.26
CA LYS A 314 6.34 -20.34 -1.95
C LYS A 314 6.47 -20.11 -3.45
N GLN A 315 5.44 -19.53 -4.07
CA GLN A 315 5.50 -19.16 -5.50
C GLN A 315 6.69 -18.24 -5.80
N ALA A 316 6.92 -17.21 -4.98
CA ALA A 316 8.08 -16.34 -5.15
C ALA A 316 9.41 -17.08 -4.97
N GLN A 317 9.50 -18.04 -4.05
CA GLN A 317 10.69 -18.86 -3.84
C GLN A 317 10.97 -19.79 -5.02
N GLU A 318 9.93 -20.36 -5.64
CA GLU A 318 10.04 -21.16 -6.86
C GLU A 318 10.54 -20.31 -8.05
N GLU A 319 10.05 -19.08 -8.19
CA GLU A 319 10.40 -18.20 -9.31
C GLU A 319 11.70 -17.38 -9.14
N LYS A 320 12.10 -17.08 -7.89
CA LYS A 320 13.23 -16.18 -7.57
C LYS A 320 14.32 -16.83 -6.70
N GLY A 321 14.17 -18.10 -6.34
CA GLY A 321 15.07 -18.83 -5.46
C GLY A 321 14.82 -18.59 -3.97
N VAL A 322 15.61 -19.27 -3.13
CA VAL A 322 15.48 -19.32 -1.66
C VAL A 322 15.22 -17.93 -1.04
N ILE A 323 14.23 -17.87 -0.14
CA ILE A 323 13.94 -16.71 0.70
C ILE A 323 14.66 -16.89 2.04
N SER A 324 15.64 -16.03 2.34
CA SER A 324 16.44 -16.11 3.58
C SER A 324 15.98 -15.12 4.66
N SER A 325 15.16 -14.13 4.33
CA SER A 325 14.59 -13.17 5.29
C SER A 325 13.19 -12.71 4.90
N ILE A 326 12.32 -12.54 5.90
CA ILE A 326 10.92 -12.10 5.73
C ILE A 326 10.62 -10.95 6.72
N GLY A 327 10.43 -9.74 6.20
CA GLY A 327 10.03 -8.57 6.96
C GLY A 327 8.51 -8.36 6.97
N ILE A 328 7.90 -8.27 8.15
CA ILE A 328 6.47 -7.95 8.32
C ILE A 328 6.33 -6.48 8.70
N VAL A 329 5.92 -5.62 7.75
CA VAL A 329 5.67 -4.20 7.96
C VAL A 329 4.25 -3.97 8.46
N THR A 330 4.08 -3.33 9.62
CA THR A 330 2.77 -3.04 10.25
C THR A 330 2.84 -1.80 11.14
N SER A 331 1.69 -1.20 11.48
CA SER A 331 1.62 -0.12 12.46
C SER A 331 2.13 -0.56 13.85
N PRO A 332 2.70 0.36 14.66
CA PRO A 332 3.11 0.06 16.03
C PRO A 332 1.92 -0.43 16.89
N PHE A 333 2.15 -1.43 17.74
CA PHE A 333 1.10 -1.97 18.62
C PHE A 333 0.91 -1.20 19.93
N LYS A 334 1.89 -0.37 20.33
CA LYS A 334 1.91 0.32 21.64
C LYS A 334 2.50 1.73 21.51
N GLY A 335 2.27 2.56 22.53
CA GLY A 335 2.80 3.93 22.63
C GLY A 335 1.92 5.01 21.98
N SER A 336 2.40 6.26 21.99
CA SER A 336 1.70 7.42 21.41
C SER A 336 1.48 7.32 19.91
N ASN A 337 2.36 6.58 19.22
CA ASN A 337 2.40 6.46 17.76
C ASN A 337 1.44 5.39 17.23
N VAL A 338 0.66 4.71 18.10
CA VAL A 338 -0.50 3.94 17.67
C VAL A 338 -1.53 4.89 17.06
N ARG A 339 -1.80 4.68 15.76
CA ARG A 339 -2.81 5.41 14.98
C ARG A 339 -4.13 5.41 15.73
N VAL A 340 -4.84 6.55 15.75
CA VAL A 340 -6.04 6.74 16.59
C VAL A 340 -7.09 5.65 16.37
N PHE A 341 -7.29 5.22 15.12
CA PHE A 341 -8.21 4.16 14.71
C PHE A 341 -7.80 2.75 15.19
N ASP A 342 -6.53 2.53 15.51
CA ASP A 342 -5.98 1.20 15.84
C ASP A 342 -6.01 0.95 17.37
N ARG A 343 -6.20 2.00 18.19
CA ARG A 343 -6.03 1.99 19.67
C ARG A 343 -6.93 1.00 20.42
N GLY A 344 -8.06 0.60 19.84
CA GLY A 344 -8.96 -0.41 20.42
C GLY A 344 -8.61 -1.86 20.10
N SER A 345 -7.71 -2.09 19.13
CA SER A 345 -7.45 -3.43 18.56
C SER A 345 -5.98 -3.84 18.65
N THR A 346 -5.16 -3.13 19.43
CA THR A 346 -3.71 -3.34 19.56
C THR A 346 -3.33 -4.76 20.02
N SER A 347 -4.02 -5.29 21.03
CA SER A 347 -3.77 -6.63 21.58
C SER A 347 -4.02 -7.75 20.55
N ILE A 348 -5.15 -7.69 19.85
CA ILE A 348 -5.46 -8.65 18.78
C ILE A 348 -4.56 -8.45 17.56
N SER A 349 -4.19 -7.21 17.23
CA SER A 349 -3.22 -6.91 16.16
C SER A 349 -1.86 -7.55 16.45
N GLN A 350 -1.34 -7.35 17.65
CA GLN A 350 -0.10 -7.98 18.11
C GLN A 350 -0.21 -9.52 18.08
N THR A 351 -1.37 -10.06 18.49
CA THR A 351 -1.61 -11.52 18.47
C THR A 351 -1.59 -12.08 17.04
N ILE A 352 -2.27 -11.44 16.09
CA ILE A 352 -2.28 -11.86 14.67
C ILE A 352 -0.87 -11.79 14.06
N ALA A 353 -0.11 -10.73 14.33
CA ALA A 353 1.24 -10.59 13.79
C ALA A 353 2.20 -11.65 14.37
N LEU A 354 2.15 -11.92 15.68
CA LEU A 354 2.97 -12.96 16.31
C LEU A 354 2.56 -14.38 15.89
N ASP A 355 1.30 -14.61 15.57
CA ASP A 355 0.83 -15.89 15.04
C ASP A 355 1.31 -16.10 13.59
N LEU A 356 1.26 -15.04 12.76
CA LEU A 356 1.84 -15.06 11.42
C LEU A 356 3.34 -15.38 11.47
N VAL A 357 4.12 -14.78 12.37
CA VAL A 357 5.54 -15.10 12.55
C VAL A 357 5.75 -16.59 12.83
N LYS A 358 4.98 -17.19 13.74
CA LYS A 358 5.10 -18.62 14.07
C LYS A 358 4.78 -19.53 12.87
N VAL A 359 3.70 -19.22 12.15
CA VAL A 359 3.26 -19.98 10.99
C VAL A 359 4.26 -19.85 9.82
N LEU A 360 4.79 -18.65 9.59
CA LEU A 360 5.86 -18.43 8.62
C LEU A 360 7.16 -19.13 9.02
N GLN A 361 7.54 -19.15 10.31
CA GLN A 361 8.76 -19.83 10.76
C GLN A 361 8.68 -21.35 10.56
N ALA A 362 7.50 -21.93 10.74
CA ALA A 362 7.24 -23.34 10.45
C ALA A 362 7.28 -23.66 8.93
N ALA A 363 6.80 -22.74 8.09
CA ALA A 363 6.80 -22.90 6.63
C ALA A 363 8.16 -22.61 5.97
N PHE A 364 8.97 -21.72 6.57
CA PHE A 364 10.28 -21.28 6.09
C PHE A 364 11.32 -21.39 7.23
N PRO A 365 11.73 -22.61 7.63
CA PRO A 365 12.56 -22.83 8.82
C PRO A 365 13.98 -22.26 8.76
N HIS A 366 14.45 -21.90 7.56
CA HIS A 366 15.75 -21.26 7.35
C HIS A 366 15.66 -19.74 7.12
N ALA A 367 14.46 -19.18 7.02
CA ALA A 367 14.28 -17.74 6.88
C ALA A 367 14.28 -17.06 8.26
N GLU A 368 14.97 -15.93 8.36
CA GLU A 368 14.83 -15.03 9.51
C GLU A 368 13.56 -14.18 9.36
N ILE A 369 12.73 -14.08 10.41
CA ILE A 369 11.44 -13.39 10.33
C ILE A 369 11.40 -12.23 11.33
N ARG A 370 11.14 -11.02 10.82
CA ARG A 370 11.18 -9.77 11.60
C ARG A 370 9.84 -9.05 11.54
N ILE A 371 9.48 -8.32 12.60
CA ILE A 371 8.35 -7.39 12.59
C ILE A 371 8.89 -5.96 12.59
N HIS A 372 8.61 -5.23 11.52
CA HIS A 372 9.00 -3.84 11.31
C HIS A 372 7.86 -2.92 11.74
N ASN A 373 7.82 -2.60 13.03
CA ASN A 373 6.77 -1.77 13.64
C ASN A 373 7.29 -0.78 14.71
N ARG A 374 8.61 -0.48 14.72
CA ARG A 374 9.22 0.46 15.68
C ARG A 374 8.50 1.83 15.63
N PRO A 375 8.16 2.46 16.78
CA PRO A 375 7.39 3.71 16.80
C PRO A 375 8.03 4.86 16.02
N GLU A 376 9.35 4.84 15.85
CA GLU A 376 10.17 5.85 15.18
C GLU A 376 10.21 5.66 13.66
N ALA A 377 9.74 4.51 13.14
CA ALA A 377 9.80 4.22 11.72
C ALA A 377 8.98 5.22 10.91
N THR A 378 9.55 5.72 9.82
CA THR A 378 8.84 6.60 8.91
C THR A 378 7.97 5.80 7.93
N ILE A 379 7.01 6.50 7.32
CA ILE A 379 6.19 5.97 6.23
C ILE A 379 7.08 5.53 5.05
N ILE A 380 8.11 6.33 4.74
CA ILE A 380 9.00 6.07 3.62
C ILE A 380 9.95 4.90 3.91
N GLU A 381 10.50 4.77 5.13
CA GLU A 381 11.29 3.57 5.51
C GLU A 381 10.47 2.28 5.33
N SER A 382 9.19 2.33 5.72
CA SER A 382 8.26 1.22 5.60
C SER A 382 7.91 0.89 4.14
N GLN A 383 7.91 1.89 3.25
CA GLN A 383 7.74 1.71 1.79
C GLN A 383 9.05 1.30 1.10
N ALA A 384 10.22 1.78 1.57
CA ALA A 384 11.53 1.40 1.07
C ALA A 384 11.79 -0.10 1.23
N ARG A 385 11.35 -0.69 2.34
CA ARG A 385 11.35 -2.16 2.52
C ARG A 385 10.57 -2.88 1.42
N LEU A 386 9.39 -2.40 1.05
CA LEU A 386 8.58 -2.98 -0.04
C LEU A 386 9.25 -2.80 -1.41
N VAL A 387 9.90 -1.66 -1.67
CA VAL A 387 10.64 -1.44 -2.92
C VAL A 387 11.87 -2.36 -3.02
N HIS A 388 12.66 -2.44 -1.96
CA HIS A 388 13.90 -3.24 -1.90
C HIS A 388 13.70 -4.72 -1.51
N ALA A 389 12.47 -5.23 -1.61
CA ALA A 389 12.17 -6.64 -1.39
C ALA A 389 12.67 -7.47 -2.59
N ARG A 390 13.86 -8.06 -2.44
CA ARG A 390 14.64 -8.65 -3.55
C ARG A 390 13.96 -9.82 -4.26
N LYS A 391 13.08 -10.55 -3.56
CA LYS A 391 12.31 -11.70 -4.08
C LYS A 391 10.85 -11.34 -4.24
N VAL A 392 10.21 -10.78 -3.20
CA VAL A 392 8.76 -10.53 -3.22
C VAL A 392 8.28 -9.47 -2.23
N ALA A 393 7.41 -8.57 -2.68
CA ALA A 393 6.63 -7.68 -1.83
C ALA A 393 5.15 -8.08 -1.89
N ILE A 394 4.55 -8.42 -0.75
CA ILE A 394 3.13 -8.80 -0.64
C ILE A 394 2.37 -7.69 0.06
N CYS A 395 1.26 -7.23 -0.53
CA CYS A 395 0.36 -6.30 0.11
C CYS A 395 -1.13 -6.64 -0.08
N GLY A 396 -1.87 -6.65 1.02
CA GLY A 396 -3.32 -6.65 1.03
C GLY A 396 -3.95 -5.36 0.49
N CYS A 397 -5.26 -5.20 0.63
CA CYS A 397 -5.93 -3.96 0.22
C CYS A 397 -5.42 -2.76 1.02
N SER A 398 -4.57 -1.94 0.40
CA SER A 398 -4.07 -0.69 0.98
C SER A 398 -3.88 0.40 -0.05
N THR A 399 -4.12 1.64 0.34
CA THR A 399 -3.69 2.84 -0.40
C THR A 399 -2.24 3.19 -0.11
N PHE A 400 -1.65 2.62 0.96
CA PHE A 400 -0.27 2.87 1.39
C PHE A 400 0.78 2.22 0.45
N CYS A 401 0.59 0.96 0.11
CA CYS A 401 1.59 0.13 -0.54
C CYS A 401 1.60 0.07 -2.09
N PRO A 402 0.52 0.37 -2.86
CA PRO A 402 0.48 -0.02 -4.28
C PRO A 402 1.65 0.53 -5.10
N TYR A 403 2.04 1.77 -4.84
CA TYR A 403 3.15 2.43 -5.52
C TYR A 403 4.51 1.78 -5.22
N ALA A 404 4.74 1.39 -3.97
CA ALA A 404 5.98 0.72 -3.55
C ALA A 404 6.05 -0.74 -4.06
N VAL A 405 4.92 -1.45 -4.06
CA VAL A 405 4.81 -2.82 -4.59
C VAL A 405 4.94 -2.83 -6.12
N LEU A 406 4.40 -1.82 -6.82
CA LEU A 406 4.59 -1.61 -8.25
C LEU A 406 6.07 -1.34 -8.60
N ALA A 407 6.79 -0.63 -7.73
CA ALA A 407 8.19 -0.27 -7.93
C ALA A 407 9.20 -1.35 -7.44
N THR A 408 8.73 -2.46 -6.89
CA THR A 408 9.58 -3.46 -6.21
C THR A 408 10.62 -4.12 -7.13
N GLU A 409 11.76 -4.48 -6.56
CA GLU A 409 12.84 -5.23 -7.23
C GLU A 409 12.44 -6.68 -7.54
N GLY A 410 11.63 -7.29 -6.66
CA GLY A 410 11.14 -8.65 -6.79
C GLY A 410 9.81 -8.79 -7.55
N ILE A 411 8.98 -9.72 -7.10
CA ILE A 411 7.57 -9.86 -7.51
C ILE A 411 6.70 -9.05 -6.54
N GLY A 412 5.91 -8.11 -7.05
CA GLY A 412 4.92 -7.38 -6.27
C GLY A 412 3.56 -8.05 -6.33
N PHE A 413 3.13 -8.72 -5.26
CA PHE A 413 1.76 -9.22 -5.12
C PHE A 413 0.88 -8.19 -4.44
N ILE A 414 -0.23 -7.82 -5.09
CA ILE A 414 -1.25 -6.94 -4.54
C ILE A 414 -2.63 -7.62 -4.55
N TYR A 415 -3.42 -7.42 -3.50
CA TYR A 415 -4.79 -7.94 -3.47
C TYR A 415 -5.64 -7.31 -4.59
N ASN A 416 -6.37 -8.11 -5.37
CA ASN A 416 -7.31 -7.62 -6.37
C ASN A 416 -8.39 -6.76 -5.68
N PRO A 417 -8.46 -5.44 -5.93
CA PRO A 417 -9.38 -4.58 -5.19
C PRO A 417 -10.84 -4.96 -5.46
N VAL A 418 -11.62 -5.09 -4.40
CA VAL A 418 -13.07 -5.22 -4.46
C VAL A 418 -13.68 -3.84 -4.21
N GLY A 419 -14.44 -3.33 -5.18
CA GLY A 419 -14.98 -1.97 -5.17
C GLY A 419 -14.09 -0.93 -5.87
N SER A 420 -14.30 0.35 -5.55
CA SER A 420 -13.67 1.48 -6.24
C SER A 420 -12.28 1.88 -5.73
N GLN A 421 -11.72 1.19 -4.72
CA GLN A 421 -10.46 1.59 -4.08
C GLN A 421 -9.26 1.01 -4.84
N ASN A 422 -8.36 1.86 -5.34
CA ASN A 422 -7.18 1.46 -6.12
C ASN A 422 -7.49 0.65 -7.39
N ILE A 423 -8.66 0.79 -8.01
CA ILE A 423 -9.08 -0.05 -9.15
C ILE A 423 -8.08 0.01 -10.35
N TRP A 424 -7.30 1.08 -10.46
CA TRP A 424 -6.19 1.24 -11.41
C TRP A 424 -5.12 0.15 -11.35
N VAL A 425 -4.94 -0.53 -10.20
CA VAL A 425 -3.89 -1.57 -10.06
C VAL A 425 -4.14 -2.77 -10.98
N ARG A 426 -5.38 -2.97 -11.43
CA ARG A 426 -5.73 -4.01 -12.42
C ARG A 426 -5.07 -3.72 -13.77
N ASN A 427 -5.27 -2.51 -14.31
CA ASN A 427 -4.63 -2.05 -15.54
C ASN A 427 -3.09 -2.06 -15.43
N ALA A 428 -2.54 -1.76 -14.24
CA ALA A 428 -1.10 -1.83 -14.01
C ALA A 428 -0.60 -3.29 -14.02
N ALA A 429 -1.32 -4.23 -13.40
CA ALA A 429 -0.93 -5.64 -13.39
C ALA A 429 -0.96 -6.29 -14.79
N GLU A 430 -1.83 -5.82 -15.69
CA GLU A 430 -1.83 -6.21 -17.11
C GLU A 430 -0.58 -5.73 -17.86
N ARG A 431 0.08 -4.66 -17.39
CA ARG A 431 1.25 -4.03 -18.04
C ARG A 431 2.60 -4.50 -17.51
N TYR A 432 2.72 -4.76 -16.21
CA TYR A 432 4.00 -5.05 -15.56
C TYR A 432 3.99 -6.49 -15.00
N GLY A 433 4.64 -7.43 -15.68
CA GLY A 433 4.58 -8.87 -15.34
C GLY A 433 5.16 -9.27 -13.98
N ASN A 434 5.91 -8.37 -13.31
CA ASN A 434 6.33 -8.53 -11.92
C ASN A 434 5.31 -7.98 -10.91
N PHE A 435 4.29 -7.23 -11.32
CA PHE A 435 3.21 -6.70 -10.48
C PHE A 435 1.93 -7.50 -10.71
N ARG A 436 1.52 -8.30 -9.74
CA ARG A 436 0.52 -9.36 -9.90
C ARG A 436 -0.62 -9.21 -8.90
N LEU A 437 -1.83 -9.46 -9.37
CA LEU A 437 -3.00 -9.54 -8.49
C LEU A 437 -3.07 -10.90 -7.80
N PHE A 438 -3.53 -10.93 -6.55
CA PHE A 438 -3.99 -12.17 -5.90
C PHE A 438 -5.41 -12.00 -5.35
N GLU A 439 -6.12 -13.11 -5.21
CA GLU A 439 -7.46 -13.17 -4.63
C GLU A 439 -7.45 -14.06 -3.38
N SER A 440 -8.30 -13.72 -2.42
CA SER A 440 -8.46 -14.45 -1.17
C SER A 440 -9.76 -14.01 -0.50
N PRO A 441 -10.44 -14.89 0.25
CA PRO A 441 -11.39 -14.46 1.26
C PRO A 441 -10.76 -13.42 2.20
N LEU A 442 -11.56 -12.43 2.57
CA LEU A 442 -11.18 -11.28 3.37
C LEU A 442 -12.10 -11.20 4.58
N LEU A 443 -11.55 -11.16 5.79
CA LEU A 443 -12.33 -10.82 6.98
C LEU A 443 -12.19 -9.31 7.19
N ASN A 444 -13.18 -8.55 6.70
CA ASN A 444 -13.19 -7.09 6.83
C ASN A 444 -13.69 -6.65 8.21
N GLY A 445 -13.43 -5.40 8.59
CA GLY A 445 -13.79 -4.93 9.93
C GLY A 445 -15.31 -4.87 10.18
N LEU A 446 -16.16 -4.79 9.16
CA LEU A 446 -17.62 -4.88 9.32
C LEU A 446 -18.07 -6.32 9.63
N MET A 447 -17.32 -7.30 9.10
CA MET A 447 -17.37 -8.73 9.48
C MET A 447 -16.64 -9.04 10.79
N ILE A 448 -16.17 -8.02 11.54
CA ILE A 448 -15.59 -8.19 12.88
C ILE A 448 -16.37 -7.39 13.92
N ALA A 449 -16.79 -6.17 13.60
CA ALA A 449 -17.61 -5.31 14.45
C ALA A 449 -18.51 -4.40 13.60
N ASN A 450 -19.82 -4.50 13.78
CA ASN A 450 -20.80 -3.67 13.08
C ASN A 450 -21.64 -2.86 14.08
N ASN A 451 -21.31 -1.57 14.19
CA ASN A 451 -21.97 -0.65 15.12
C ASN A 451 -23.46 -0.44 14.82
N LYS A 452 -23.94 -0.69 13.58
CA LYS A 452 -25.37 -0.55 13.23
C LYS A 452 -26.22 -1.70 13.77
N SER A 453 -25.66 -2.92 13.82
CA SER A 453 -26.35 -4.12 14.34
C SER A 453 -25.97 -4.49 15.77
N GLY A 454 -24.96 -3.81 16.35
CA GLY A 454 -24.39 -4.16 17.66
C GLY A 454 -23.60 -5.47 17.67
N TRP A 455 -23.36 -6.08 16.51
CA TRP A 455 -22.73 -7.38 16.37
C TRP A 455 -21.20 -7.27 16.39
N MET A 456 -20.53 -8.22 17.05
CA MET A 456 -19.07 -8.27 17.15
C MET A 456 -18.57 -9.72 17.27
N LEU A 457 -17.53 -10.08 16.50
CA LEU A 457 -16.79 -11.33 16.67
C LEU A 457 -15.84 -11.24 17.85
N HIS A 458 -15.82 -12.28 18.67
CA HIS A 458 -14.81 -12.44 19.72
C HIS A 458 -13.42 -12.70 19.12
N SER A 459 -12.35 -12.21 19.76
CA SER A 459 -10.97 -12.34 19.25
C SER A 459 -10.56 -13.78 18.94
N ALA A 460 -11.05 -14.76 19.71
CA ALA A 460 -10.81 -16.18 19.46
C ALA A 460 -11.38 -16.67 18.12
N HIS A 461 -12.53 -16.12 17.69
CA HIS A 461 -13.15 -16.43 16.41
C HIS A 461 -12.37 -15.81 15.24
N VAL A 462 -11.91 -14.57 15.39
CA VAL A 462 -11.02 -13.90 14.43
C VAL A 462 -9.72 -14.71 14.25
N MET A 463 -9.05 -15.10 15.35
CA MET A 463 -7.86 -15.96 15.28
C MET A 463 -8.15 -17.33 14.66
N GLY A 464 -9.33 -17.92 14.93
CA GLY A 464 -9.77 -19.16 14.29
C GLY A 464 -9.89 -19.04 12.78
N TRP A 465 -10.46 -17.92 12.29
CA TRP A 465 -10.56 -17.63 10.86
C TRP A 465 -9.18 -17.44 10.22
N VAL A 466 -8.32 -16.59 10.78
CA VAL A 466 -6.99 -16.30 10.21
C VAL A 466 -6.11 -17.55 10.10
N ARG A 467 -6.25 -18.49 11.04
CA ARG A 467 -5.48 -19.75 11.07
C ARG A 467 -6.01 -20.86 10.16
N LYS A 468 -7.32 -20.91 9.90
CA LYS A 468 -7.98 -22.07 9.27
C LYS A 468 -8.81 -21.73 8.03
N GLN A 469 -8.97 -20.46 7.70
CA GLN A 469 -9.85 -19.96 6.63
C GLN A 469 -11.31 -20.48 6.72
N ASN A 470 -11.74 -20.96 7.90
CA ASN A 470 -13.06 -21.57 8.04
C ASN A 470 -14.14 -20.52 7.80
N PRO A 471 -15.02 -20.65 6.77
CA PRO A 471 -16.10 -19.71 6.55
C PRO A 471 -17.09 -19.69 7.72
N THR A 472 -17.17 -20.78 8.51
CA THR A 472 -17.98 -20.84 9.73
C THR A 472 -17.17 -20.37 10.93
N VAL A 473 -17.42 -19.13 11.36
CA VAL A 473 -16.70 -18.42 12.42
C VAL A 473 -17.61 -18.30 13.65
N GLY A 474 -17.50 -19.27 14.57
CA GLY A 474 -18.35 -19.32 15.77
C GLY A 474 -19.82 -19.60 15.47
N ASN A 475 -20.09 -20.62 14.64
CA ASN A 475 -21.41 -21.00 14.11
C ASN A 475 -22.04 -20.00 13.11
N LEU A 476 -21.35 -18.91 12.77
CA LEU A 476 -21.77 -17.97 11.72
C LEU A 476 -21.01 -18.26 10.43
N ASP A 477 -21.72 -18.66 9.37
CA ASP A 477 -21.17 -18.62 8.01
C ASP A 477 -21.01 -17.15 7.59
N ILE A 478 -19.76 -16.72 7.45
CA ILE A 478 -19.41 -15.35 7.11
C ILE A 478 -19.86 -14.96 5.70
N THR A 479 -20.06 -15.92 4.79
CA THR A 479 -20.61 -15.65 3.44
C THR A 479 -22.11 -15.30 3.49
N ASN A 480 -22.78 -15.65 4.60
CA ASN A 480 -24.16 -15.33 4.88
C ASN A 480 -24.34 -14.07 5.75
N ALA A 481 -23.26 -13.35 6.10
CA ALA A 481 -23.34 -12.14 6.93
C ALA A 481 -24.23 -11.06 6.29
N PRO A 482 -25.04 -10.30 7.06
CA PRO A 482 -26.04 -9.36 6.51
C PRO A 482 -25.49 -8.27 5.59
N ILE A 483 -24.21 -7.92 5.75
CA ILE A 483 -23.46 -6.97 4.90
C ILE A 483 -23.25 -7.46 3.46
N PHE A 484 -23.41 -8.75 3.16
CA PHE A 484 -23.46 -9.26 1.79
C PHE A 484 -24.89 -9.33 1.21
N ARG A 485 -25.91 -8.93 1.98
CA ARG A 485 -27.33 -9.07 1.61
C ARG A 485 -28.04 -7.74 1.30
N GLN A 486 -27.35 -6.61 1.32
CA GLN A 486 -27.88 -5.33 0.86
C GLN A 486 -26.91 -4.68 -0.13
N PRO A 487 -27.32 -4.45 -1.40
CA PRO A 487 -26.57 -3.64 -2.36
C PRO A 487 -26.68 -2.13 -2.07
#